data_AF-A0A7C7Z231-F1
#
_entry.id   AF-A0A7C7Z231-F1
#
_cell.length_a   1.000
_cell.length_b   1.000
_cell.length_c   1.000
_cell.angle_alpha   90.00
_cell.angle_beta   90.00
_cell.angle_gamma   90.00
#
_symmetry.space_group_name_H-M   'P 1'
#
loop_
_entity.id
_entity.type
_entity.pdbx_description
1 polymer ?
#
loop_
_entity_poly.entity_id
_entity_poly.type
_entity_poly.pdbx_seq_one_letter_code
_entity_poly.pdbx_strand_id
1 'polypeptide(L)'
;MPLIDEVSKDDTPWFSNLLKSRFTPTSCGLLSEVDNGSEPYHFISVNEFEMWLSELENSVGIPLGRKLAHAAAESEEYRLTNSSEKMPNPFLKKMAKRFEWINTNWEIRGLGKLELMKVESASTKLIIHNRAHSALSAGWAAATQEFLTNSRFRFHWTDDGKAECLVTLELDQRHIPKAMKVDHRWKDNTNSDPTAEGMHPLELAHHDFAGVWSIDGIRMMGINRDMLLRFEESIMPQLLDSTSMETNKFTWDTLQDSERKKIWSGFAEASKIRFLGTDQMVLIAEPEHWIHVGHRFLTRTGLGGVTSVEGIDDQGGVKLHLSKLFHPAIAAGILSAAWERSEARPCKLQWSCSHKGHIIQISSLYDPA
;
A
#
# COMPACT_ATOMS: atom_id res chain seq x y z
N MET A 1 45.30 -14.03 -20.17
CA MET A 1 44.26 -13.07 -20.61
C MET A 1 43.72 -12.40 -19.38
N PRO A 2 43.63 -11.06 -19.33
CA PRO A 2 43.16 -10.38 -18.13
C PRO A 2 41.65 -10.60 -18.00
N LEU A 3 41.23 -11.01 -16.81
CA LEU A 3 39.87 -10.84 -16.31
C LEU A 3 39.67 -9.33 -16.18
N ILE A 4 38.81 -8.77 -17.02
CA ILE A 4 38.26 -7.45 -16.76
C ILE A 4 37.17 -7.71 -15.73
N ASP A 5 37.51 -7.57 -14.45
CA ASP A 5 36.53 -7.23 -13.44
C ASP A 5 35.99 -5.85 -13.81
N GLU A 6 34.91 -5.81 -14.60
CA GLU A 6 34.03 -4.66 -14.59
C GLU A 6 33.45 -4.58 -13.19
N VAL A 7 34.14 -3.84 -12.32
CA VAL A 7 33.54 -3.23 -11.16
C VAL A 7 32.49 -2.27 -11.69
N SER A 8 31.28 -2.75 -12.00
CA SER A 8 30.13 -1.88 -12.04
C SER A 8 29.94 -1.38 -10.62
N LYS A 9 30.40 -0.15 -10.37
CA LYS A 9 30.03 0.58 -9.16
C LYS A 9 28.51 0.70 -9.16
N ASP A 10 27.87 -0.22 -8.44
CA ASP A 10 26.46 -0.24 -8.01
C ASP A 10 26.13 0.92 -7.05
N ASP A 11 26.74 2.08 -7.27
CA ASP A 11 26.44 3.26 -6.49
C ASP A 11 25.19 3.93 -7.11
N THR A 12 24.01 3.39 -6.79
CA THR A 12 22.71 4.08 -6.89
C THR A 12 22.31 4.97 -5.70
N PRO A 13 23.20 5.54 -4.83
CA PRO A 13 22.79 6.51 -3.81
C PRO A 13 21.96 7.67 -4.33
N TRP A 14 22.06 8.02 -5.62
CA TRP A 14 21.20 9.04 -6.21
C TRP A 14 19.70 8.70 -6.08
N PHE A 15 19.33 7.42 -6.22
CA PHE A 15 17.94 6.99 -6.20
C PHE A 15 17.39 6.90 -4.79
N SER A 16 18.14 6.34 -3.85
CA SER A 16 17.76 6.36 -2.44
C SER A 16 17.67 7.79 -1.90
N ASN A 17 18.59 8.68 -2.31
CA ASN A 17 18.49 10.11 -1.99
C ASN A 17 17.25 10.78 -2.61
N LEU A 18 16.90 10.43 -3.85
CA LEU A 18 15.65 10.87 -4.48
C LEU A 18 14.45 10.42 -3.65
N LEU A 19 14.33 9.14 -3.30
CA LEU A 19 13.24 8.64 -2.46
C LEU A 19 13.19 9.35 -1.10
N LYS A 20 14.32 9.55 -0.43
CA LYS A 20 14.42 10.28 0.86
C LYS A 20 13.96 11.73 0.77
N SER A 21 14.19 12.38 -0.37
CA SER A 21 13.69 13.74 -0.62
C SER A 21 12.18 13.79 -0.91
N ARG A 22 11.60 12.67 -1.36
CA ARG A 22 10.20 12.55 -1.79
C ARG A 22 9.30 12.02 -0.69
N PHE A 23 9.80 11.16 0.18
CA PHE A 23 9.05 10.53 1.25
C PHE A 23 9.66 10.88 2.60
N THR A 24 8.83 11.38 3.51
CA THR A 24 9.23 11.71 4.88
C THR A 24 8.71 10.65 5.85
N PRO A 25 9.60 9.96 6.59
CA PRO A 25 9.20 9.06 7.66
C PRO A 25 8.78 9.88 8.87
N THR A 26 7.68 9.49 9.50
CA THR A 26 7.18 10.14 10.71
C THR A 26 7.54 9.34 11.95
N SER A 27 7.60 10.00 13.10
CA SER A 27 7.88 9.37 14.40
C SER A 27 6.87 8.27 14.76
N CYS A 28 5.64 8.37 14.24
CA CYS A 28 4.60 7.35 14.39
C CYS A 28 4.76 6.18 13.40
N GLY A 29 5.78 6.18 12.54
CA GLY A 29 6.11 5.10 11.61
C GLY A 29 5.33 5.10 10.30
N LEU A 30 4.75 6.24 9.91
CA LEU A 30 4.18 6.43 8.57
C LEU A 30 5.25 6.95 7.60
N LEU A 31 5.06 6.71 6.30
CA LEU A 31 5.87 7.32 5.24
C LEU A 31 4.96 8.19 4.39
N SER A 32 5.19 9.50 4.34
CA SER A 32 4.29 10.42 3.61
C SER A 32 5.03 11.10 2.46
N GLU A 33 4.39 11.24 1.30
CA GLU A 33 4.97 12.00 0.19
C GLU A 33 4.98 13.50 0.53
N VAL A 34 6.07 14.19 0.19
CA VAL A 34 6.21 15.65 0.31
C VAL A 34 5.42 16.33 -0.81
N ASP A 35 4.10 16.41 -0.65
CA ASP A 35 3.18 17.02 -1.62
C ASP A 35 1.96 17.70 -0.95
N ASN A 36 1.26 18.59 -1.67
CA ASN A 36 0.09 19.33 -1.19
C ASN A 36 -1.11 18.44 -0.81
N GLY A 37 -1.11 17.17 -1.25
CA GLY A 37 -2.11 16.16 -0.95
C GLY A 37 -1.58 14.98 -0.13
N SER A 38 -0.53 15.19 0.67
CA SER A 38 0.22 14.15 1.39
C SER A 38 -0.66 13.07 2.01
N GLU A 39 -0.64 11.88 1.42
CA GLU A 39 -1.19 10.66 1.99
C GLU A 39 -0.03 9.74 2.37
N PRO A 40 -0.16 8.97 3.47
CA PRO A 40 0.78 7.92 3.79
C PRO A 40 0.86 6.88 2.66
N TYR A 41 2.05 6.32 2.52
CA TYR A 41 2.41 5.24 1.62
C TYR A 41 2.82 4.01 2.42
N HIS A 42 2.33 2.87 1.96
CA HIS A 42 2.85 1.57 2.30
C HIS A 42 3.76 1.09 1.17
N PHE A 43 5.05 0.90 1.47
CA PHE A 43 5.96 0.25 0.53
C PHE A 43 5.97 -1.25 0.78
N ILE A 44 5.53 -2.00 -0.23
CA ILE A 44 5.36 -3.45 -0.19
C ILE A 44 6.07 -4.05 -1.40
N SER A 45 6.54 -5.30 -1.27
CA SER A 45 7.03 -5.98 -2.46
C SER A 45 5.87 -6.27 -3.42
N VAL A 46 6.16 -6.27 -4.72
CA VAL A 46 5.14 -6.55 -5.74
C VAL A 46 4.52 -7.95 -5.52
N ASN A 47 5.37 -8.94 -5.25
CA ASN A 47 4.95 -10.32 -4.99
C ASN A 47 4.08 -10.44 -3.73
N GLU A 48 4.46 -9.77 -2.62
CA GLU A 48 3.66 -9.85 -1.39
C GLU A 48 2.28 -9.22 -1.55
N PHE A 49 2.16 -8.14 -2.34
CA PHE A 49 0.84 -7.57 -2.63
C PHE A 49 -0.02 -8.50 -3.49
N GLU A 50 0.55 -9.13 -4.51
CA GLU A 50 -0.17 -10.09 -5.36
C GLU A 50 -0.71 -11.27 -4.54
N MET A 51 0.13 -11.83 -3.67
CA MET A 51 -0.28 -12.91 -2.78
C MET A 51 -1.30 -12.43 -1.74
N TRP A 52 -1.12 -11.25 -1.14
CA TRP A 52 -2.10 -10.67 -0.21
C TRP A 52 -3.46 -10.48 -0.87
N LEU A 53 -3.49 -9.95 -2.09
CA LEU A 53 -4.72 -9.79 -2.86
C LEU A 53 -5.37 -11.13 -3.16
N SER A 54 -4.59 -12.16 -3.50
CA SER A 54 -5.11 -13.50 -3.73
C SER A 54 -5.77 -14.10 -2.48
N GLU A 55 -5.17 -13.95 -1.29
CA GLU A 55 -5.79 -14.39 -0.04
C GLU A 55 -7.12 -13.67 0.23
N LEU A 56 -7.17 -12.38 -0.07
CA LEU A 56 -8.39 -11.59 0.05
C LEU A 56 -9.45 -12.03 -0.96
N GLU A 57 -9.09 -12.24 -2.23
CA GLU A 57 -10.00 -12.73 -3.28
C GLU A 57 -10.57 -14.10 -2.92
N ASN A 58 -9.75 -15.00 -2.36
CA ASN A 58 -10.19 -16.30 -1.85
C ASN A 58 -11.21 -16.14 -0.71
N SER A 59 -10.98 -15.20 0.19
CA SER A 59 -11.86 -14.93 1.34
C SER A 59 -13.20 -14.29 0.92
N VAL A 60 -13.17 -13.40 -0.08
CA VAL A 60 -14.37 -12.75 -0.62
C VAL A 60 -15.12 -13.69 -1.59
N GLY A 61 -14.40 -14.60 -2.26
CA GLY A 61 -14.96 -15.58 -3.19
C GLY A 61 -15.15 -15.08 -4.62
N ILE A 62 -14.60 -13.90 -4.97
CA ILE A 62 -14.65 -13.34 -6.32
C ILE A 62 -13.34 -12.63 -6.69
N PRO A 63 -13.00 -12.54 -7.99
CA PRO A 63 -11.92 -11.68 -8.44
C PRO A 63 -12.22 -10.20 -8.18
N LEU A 64 -11.24 -9.48 -7.64
CA LEU A 64 -11.32 -8.09 -7.24
C LEU A 64 -10.57 -7.14 -8.18
N GLY A 65 -9.92 -7.66 -9.23
CA GLY A 65 -9.12 -6.87 -10.17
C GLY A 65 -9.83 -5.64 -10.76
N ARG A 66 -11.11 -5.72 -11.15
CA ARG A 66 -11.84 -4.53 -11.65
C ARG A 66 -12.03 -3.46 -10.58
N LYS A 67 -12.34 -3.86 -9.35
CA LYS A 67 -12.49 -2.95 -8.21
C LYS A 67 -11.18 -2.27 -7.89
N LEU A 68 -10.10 -3.03 -7.88
CA LEU A 68 -8.75 -2.54 -7.66
C LEU A 68 -8.33 -1.52 -8.74
N ALA A 69 -8.63 -1.81 -10.02
CA ALA A 69 -8.32 -0.89 -11.12
C ALA A 69 -9.10 0.43 -11.00
N HIS A 70 -10.39 0.39 -10.65
CA HIS A 70 -11.17 1.62 -10.46
C HIS A 70 -10.72 2.42 -9.22
N ALA A 71 -10.42 1.76 -8.11
CA ALA A 71 -9.85 2.40 -6.93
C ALA A 71 -8.51 3.10 -7.25
N ALA A 72 -7.64 2.44 -8.02
CA ALA A 72 -6.39 3.02 -8.49
C ALA A 72 -6.60 4.23 -9.42
N ALA A 73 -7.56 4.16 -10.34
CA ALA A 73 -7.87 5.26 -11.25
C ALA A 73 -8.33 6.52 -10.50
N GLU A 74 -9.30 6.37 -9.60
CA GLU A 74 -9.82 7.50 -8.82
C GLU A 74 -8.75 8.09 -7.89
N SER A 75 -7.93 7.24 -7.27
CA SER A 75 -6.87 7.72 -6.38
C SER A 75 -5.79 8.50 -7.14
N GLU A 76 -5.41 8.03 -8.33
CA GLU A 76 -4.42 8.71 -9.16
C GLU A 76 -4.98 9.99 -9.78
N GLU A 77 -6.26 10.04 -10.16
CA GLU A 77 -6.92 11.28 -10.57
C GLU A 77 -6.86 12.33 -9.45
N TYR A 78 -7.22 11.93 -8.22
CA TYR A 78 -7.15 12.82 -7.06
C TYR A 78 -5.73 13.30 -6.82
N ARG A 79 -4.73 12.40 -6.84
CA ARG A 79 -3.32 12.73 -6.64
C ARG A 79 -2.79 13.70 -7.69
N LEU A 80 -3.00 13.41 -8.99
CA LEU A 80 -2.52 14.26 -10.09
C LEU A 80 -3.17 15.64 -10.07
N THR A 81 -4.46 15.72 -9.72
CA THR A 81 -5.19 17.00 -9.65
C THR A 81 -4.72 17.88 -8.49
N ASN A 82 -4.25 17.28 -7.40
CA ASN A 82 -3.84 17.98 -6.17
C ASN A 82 -2.32 18.05 -5.99
N SER A 83 -1.54 17.62 -6.99
CA SER A 83 -0.09 17.68 -6.89
C SER A 83 0.42 19.13 -6.89
N SER A 84 1.39 19.40 -6.02
CA SER A 84 2.16 20.65 -5.97
C SER A 84 3.11 20.78 -7.16
N GLU A 85 3.45 19.66 -7.80
CA GLU A 85 4.29 19.64 -8.97
C GLU A 85 3.58 20.21 -10.18
N LYS A 86 4.19 21.23 -10.77
CA LYS A 86 3.69 21.83 -11.99
C LYS A 86 4.06 20.97 -13.18
N MET A 87 3.05 20.37 -13.81
CA MET A 87 3.21 19.73 -15.12
C MET A 87 3.88 20.71 -16.10
N PRO A 88 4.89 20.27 -16.88
CA PRO A 88 5.59 21.12 -17.83
C PRO A 88 4.66 21.84 -18.81
N ASN A 89 4.88 23.14 -19.00
CA ASN A 89 4.14 23.95 -19.96
C ASN A 89 4.41 23.47 -21.41
N PRO A 90 3.37 23.39 -22.27
CA PRO A 90 3.50 22.76 -23.58
C PRO A 90 4.15 23.69 -24.64
N PHE A 91 5.49 23.66 -24.77
CA PHE A 91 6.20 24.15 -25.97
C PHE A 91 7.23 23.11 -26.48
N LEU A 92 7.19 22.85 -27.81
CA LEU A 92 7.93 21.87 -28.63
C LEU A 92 8.35 20.53 -27.95
N LYS A 93 7.86 19.40 -28.51
CA LYS A 93 7.86 18.01 -27.94
C LYS A 93 6.84 17.79 -26.81
N LYS A 94 5.56 18.07 -27.15
CA LYS A 94 4.39 18.25 -26.27
C LYS A 94 4.05 17.08 -25.34
N MET A 95 3.89 15.86 -25.86
CA MET A 95 3.42 14.72 -25.05
C MET A 95 4.56 13.92 -24.44
N ALA A 96 5.67 13.72 -25.16
CA ALA A 96 6.81 12.97 -24.64
C ALA A 96 7.33 13.52 -23.29
N LYS A 97 7.49 14.85 -23.17
CA LYS A 97 7.91 15.49 -21.91
C LYS A 97 6.89 15.33 -20.76
N ARG A 98 5.59 15.23 -21.09
CA ARG A 98 4.54 14.99 -20.09
C ARG A 98 4.55 13.54 -19.62
N PHE A 99 4.75 12.58 -20.54
CA PHE A 99 4.95 11.18 -20.18
C PHE A 99 6.24 10.98 -19.37
N GLU A 100 7.33 11.70 -19.70
CA GLU A 100 8.57 11.69 -18.90
C GLU A 100 8.34 12.24 -17.48
N TRP A 101 7.58 13.33 -17.35
CA TRP A 101 7.18 13.86 -16.04
C TRP A 101 6.34 12.84 -15.24
N ILE A 102 5.37 12.20 -15.87
CA ILE A 102 4.59 11.12 -15.24
C ILE A 102 5.50 9.95 -14.82
N ASN A 103 6.39 9.50 -15.71
CA ASN A 103 7.24 8.35 -15.48
C ASN A 103 8.24 8.59 -14.35
N THR A 104 8.72 9.83 -14.16
CA THR A 104 9.56 10.19 -13.00
C THR A 104 8.81 9.95 -11.69
N ASN A 105 7.51 10.27 -11.65
CA ASN A 105 6.67 10.03 -10.47
C ASN A 105 6.24 8.56 -10.32
N TRP A 106 6.07 7.83 -11.41
CA TRP A 106 5.83 6.38 -11.38
C TRP A 106 7.07 5.61 -10.92
N GLU A 107 8.25 6.07 -11.28
CA GLU A 107 9.53 5.45 -10.94
C GLU A 107 9.79 5.46 -9.43
N ILE A 108 9.61 6.60 -8.76
CA ILE A 108 9.75 6.68 -7.28
C ILE A 108 8.71 5.82 -6.54
N ARG A 109 7.61 5.44 -7.20
CA ARG A 109 6.57 4.55 -6.65
C ARG A 109 6.72 3.10 -7.11
N GLY A 110 7.66 2.78 -8.01
CA GLY A 110 7.91 1.43 -8.50
C GLY A 110 6.81 0.87 -9.43
N LEU A 111 6.11 1.74 -10.17
CA LEU A 111 4.89 1.36 -10.91
C LEU A 111 5.14 0.82 -12.32
N GLY A 112 6.40 0.77 -12.76
CA GLY A 112 6.79 0.52 -14.15
C GLY A 112 6.87 1.80 -14.97
N LYS A 113 6.91 1.64 -16.29
CA LYS A 113 7.10 2.72 -17.26
C LYS A 113 5.93 2.78 -18.24
N LEU A 114 5.24 3.91 -18.26
CA LEU A 114 4.12 4.20 -19.14
C LEU A 114 4.61 4.73 -20.50
N GLU A 115 4.07 4.17 -21.58
CA GLU A 115 4.33 4.60 -22.95
C GLU A 115 3.02 4.67 -23.77
N LEU A 116 2.92 5.69 -24.62
CA LEU A 116 1.85 5.84 -25.60
C LEU A 116 2.20 5.07 -26.86
N MET A 117 1.50 3.97 -27.15
CA MET A 117 1.77 3.18 -28.36
C MET A 117 1.12 3.80 -29.60
N LYS A 118 -0.19 4.01 -29.54
CA LYS A 118 -0.97 4.41 -30.72
C LYS A 118 -2.22 5.17 -30.31
N VAL A 119 -2.50 6.23 -31.05
CA VAL A 119 -3.79 6.93 -31.02
C VAL A 119 -4.50 6.60 -32.33
N GLU A 120 -5.63 5.92 -32.24
CA GLU A 120 -6.53 5.64 -33.35
C GLU A 120 -7.75 6.56 -33.27
N SER A 121 -8.56 6.63 -34.33
CA SER A 121 -9.73 7.51 -34.40
C SER A 121 -10.77 7.24 -33.31
N ALA A 122 -10.85 6.01 -32.80
CA ALA A 122 -11.83 5.58 -31.80
C ALA A 122 -11.22 5.06 -30.48
N SER A 123 -9.91 4.83 -30.41
CA SER A 123 -9.27 4.30 -29.20
C SER A 123 -7.83 4.80 -29.03
N THR A 124 -7.38 4.92 -27.79
CA THR A 124 -5.98 5.16 -27.43
C THR A 124 -5.41 3.92 -26.77
N LYS A 125 -4.21 3.50 -27.18
CA LYS A 125 -3.51 2.35 -26.60
C LYS A 125 -2.26 2.81 -25.85
N LEU A 126 -2.19 2.45 -24.58
CA LEU A 126 -1.06 2.65 -23.70
C LEU A 126 -0.45 1.31 -23.35
N ILE A 127 0.86 1.27 -23.17
CA ILE A 127 1.57 0.12 -22.63
C ILE A 127 2.30 0.54 -21.36
N ILE A 128 2.26 -0.33 -20.35
CA ILE A 128 3.06 -0.20 -19.14
C ILE A 128 4.08 -1.31 -19.17
N HIS A 129 5.34 -0.97 -19.40
CA HIS A 129 6.45 -1.90 -19.27
C HIS A 129 6.82 -2.07 -17.81
N ASN A 130 7.30 -3.26 -17.47
CA ASN A 130 7.71 -3.60 -16.11
C ASN A 130 6.64 -3.25 -15.08
N ARG A 131 5.37 -3.50 -15.39
CA ARG A 131 4.24 -3.12 -14.52
C ARG A 131 4.40 -3.73 -13.12
N ALA A 132 3.90 -3.04 -12.10
CA ALA A 132 3.85 -3.59 -10.75
C ALA A 132 2.73 -4.64 -10.63
N HIS A 133 1.50 -4.24 -10.93
CA HIS A 133 0.33 -5.12 -10.95
C HIS A 133 -0.59 -4.69 -12.08
N SER A 134 -1.19 -5.62 -12.82
CA SER A 134 -1.96 -5.32 -14.04
C SER A 134 -3.19 -4.43 -13.80
N ALA A 135 -4.03 -4.79 -12.83
CA ALA A 135 -5.21 -4.00 -12.47
C ALA A 135 -4.86 -2.57 -12.00
N LEU A 136 -3.90 -2.43 -11.07
CA LEU A 136 -3.42 -1.13 -10.60
C LEU A 136 -2.88 -0.28 -11.77
N SER A 137 -2.03 -0.88 -12.61
CA SER A 137 -1.43 -0.21 -13.77
C SER A 137 -2.48 0.27 -14.77
N ALA A 138 -3.52 -0.53 -15.01
CA ALA A 138 -4.64 -0.13 -15.87
C ALA A 138 -5.38 1.11 -15.33
N GLY A 139 -5.65 1.13 -14.02
CA GLY A 139 -6.29 2.26 -13.35
C GLY A 139 -5.44 3.53 -13.42
N TRP A 140 -4.16 3.44 -13.03
CA TRP A 140 -3.23 4.57 -13.06
C TRP A 140 -3.01 5.12 -14.46
N ALA A 141 -2.88 4.24 -15.47
CA ALA A 141 -2.72 4.65 -16.86
C ALA A 141 -3.96 5.35 -17.41
N ALA A 142 -5.16 4.85 -17.09
CA ALA A 142 -6.40 5.50 -17.45
C ALA A 142 -6.48 6.91 -16.85
N ALA A 143 -6.30 7.05 -15.53
CA ALA A 143 -6.33 8.34 -14.85
C ALA A 143 -5.26 9.31 -15.37
N THR A 144 -4.07 8.82 -15.68
CA THR A 144 -3.01 9.61 -16.30
C THR A 144 -3.45 10.16 -17.65
N GLN A 145 -4.02 9.32 -18.52
CA GLN A 145 -4.48 9.78 -19.82
C GLN A 145 -5.61 10.80 -19.68
N GLU A 146 -6.58 10.54 -18.79
CA GLU A 146 -7.68 11.46 -18.52
C GLU A 146 -7.16 12.83 -18.06
N PHE A 147 -6.16 12.84 -17.18
CA PHE A 147 -5.48 14.05 -16.72
C PHE A 147 -4.77 14.78 -17.86
N LEU A 148 -4.03 14.06 -18.71
CA LEU A 148 -3.25 14.64 -19.81
C LEU A 148 -4.11 15.21 -20.95
N THR A 149 -5.29 14.63 -21.19
CA THR A 149 -6.20 15.04 -22.28
C THR A 149 -7.42 15.81 -21.81
N ASN A 150 -7.68 15.87 -20.50
CA ASN A 150 -8.89 16.44 -19.91
C ASN A 150 -10.17 15.84 -20.56
N SER A 151 -10.20 14.51 -20.69
CA SER A 151 -11.30 13.75 -21.29
C SER A 151 -11.48 12.46 -20.50
N ARG A 152 -12.71 11.91 -20.45
CA ARG A 152 -12.99 10.64 -19.77
C ARG A 152 -12.85 9.46 -20.72
N PHE A 153 -12.43 8.31 -20.19
CA PHE A 153 -12.29 7.07 -20.95
C PHE A 153 -12.88 5.87 -20.22
N ARG A 154 -13.53 4.99 -20.99
CA ARG A 154 -13.68 3.59 -20.56
C ARG A 154 -12.38 2.87 -20.86
N PHE A 155 -11.90 2.07 -19.92
CA PHE A 155 -10.66 1.34 -20.08
C PHE A 155 -10.87 -0.17 -19.98
N HIS A 156 -10.13 -0.90 -20.81
CA HIS A 156 -9.97 -2.34 -20.74
C HIS A 156 -8.48 -2.65 -20.80
N TRP A 157 -8.04 -3.73 -20.16
CA TRP A 157 -6.64 -4.10 -20.19
C TRP A 157 -6.44 -5.59 -20.45
N THR A 158 -5.29 -5.90 -21.02
CA THR A 158 -4.79 -7.26 -21.20
C THR A 158 -3.37 -7.34 -20.67
N ASP A 159 -3.01 -8.51 -20.19
CA ASP A 159 -1.70 -8.81 -19.63
C ASP A 159 -1.34 -10.23 -20.08
N ASP A 160 -0.20 -10.37 -20.76
CA ASP A 160 0.27 -11.65 -21.31
C ASP A 160 1.31 -12.35 -20.39
N GLY A 161 1.51 -11.82 -19.18
CA GLY A 161 2.45 -12.35 -18.20
C GLY A 161 3.90 -11.89 -18.37
N LYS A 162 4.25 -11.11 -19.40
CA LYS A 162 5.65 -10.69 -19.66
C LYS A 162 6.03 -9.35 -19.00
N ALA A 163 5.48 -9.08 -17.82
CA ALA A 163 5.63 -7.79 -17.15
C ALA A 163 5.14 -6.55 -17.95
N GLU A 164 4.38 -6.75 -19.04
CA GLU A 164 3.71 -5.68 -19.80
C GLU A 164 2.18 -5.66 -19.54
N CYS A 165 1.59 -4.48 -19.46
CA CYS A 165 0.13 -4.32 -19.44
C CYS A 165 -0.29 -3.41 -20.59
N LEU A 166 -1.14 -3.91 -21.48
CA LEU A 166 -1.74 -3.14 -22.56
C LEU A 166 -3.09 -2.61 -22.10
N VAL A 167 -3.26 -1.28 -22.13
CA VAL A 167 -4.49 -0.59 -21.75
C VAL A 167 -5.09 0.05 -23.00
N THR A 168 -6.34 -0.29 -23.29
CA THR A 168 -7.13 0.29 -24.38
C THR A 168 -8.17 1.24 -23.78
N LEU A 169 -8.15 2.49 -24.24
CA LEU A 169 -8.99 3.58 -23.79
C LEU A 169 -9.95 4.02 -24.89
N GLU A 170 -11.24 4.04 -24.59
CA GLU A 170 -12.30 4.51 -25.48
C GLU A 170 -12.95 5.75 -24.89
N LEU A 171 -13.17 6.78 -25.69
CA LEU A 171 -13.74 8.05 -25.21
C LEU A 171 -15.10 7.80 -24.54
N ASP A 172 -15.26 8.30 -23.33
CA ASP A 172 -16.50 8.28 -22.58
C ASP A 172 -17.08 9.69 -22.52
N GLN A 173 -18.29 9.85 -23.06
CA GLN A 173 -18.98 11.14 -23.07
C GLN A 173 -19.79 11.39 -21.78
N ARG A 174 -19.84 10.41 -20.87
CA ARG A 174 -20.55 10.57 -19.59
C ARG A 174 -19.83 11.59 -18.71
N HIS A 175 -20.64 12.39 -18.01
CA HIS A 175 -20.11 13.26 -16.98
C HIS A 175 -19.80 12.43 -15.72
N ILE A 176 -18.52 12.21 -15.45
CA ILE A 176 -18.03 11.55 -14.24
C ILE A 176 -17.46 12.63 -13.31
N PRO A 177 -17.99 12.78 -12.08
CA PRO A 177 -17.47 13.73 -11.10
C PRO A 177 -15.97 13.56 -10.88
N LYS A 178 -15.29 14.64 -10.50
CA LYS A 178 -13.87 14.57 -10.16
C LYS A 178 -13.68 13.76 -8.87
N ALA A 179 -12.61 12.99 -8.82
CA ALA A 179 -12.23 12.28 -7.61
C ALA A 179 -11.96 13.27 -6.45
N MET A 180 -12.54 12.99 -5.29
CA MET A 180 -12.35 13.73 -4.03
C MET A 180 -11.62 12.86 -3.01
N LYS A 181 -10.90 13.49 -2.07
CA LYS A 181 -10.22 12.80 -0.98
C LYS A 181 -11.15 11.83 -0.24
N VAL A 182 -10.66 10.63 0.04
CA VAL A 182 -11.34 9.70 0.97
C VAL A 182 -10.73 9.85 2.36
N ASP A 183 -11.55 10.24 3.32
CA ASP A 183 -11.14 10.26 4.73
C ASP A 183 -11.21 8.85 5.33
N HIS A 184 -10.18 8.49 6.09
CA HIS A 184 -10.16 7.25 6.86
C HIS A 184 -11.20 7.30 8.00
N ARG A 185 -11.68 6.12 8.41
CA ARG A 185 -12.80 6.00 9.39
C ARG A 185 -12.36 5.84 10.84
N TRP A 186 -11.06 5.79 11.10
CA TRP A 186 -10.50 5.71 12.45
C TRP A 186 -10.03 7.08 12.94
N LYS A 187 -9.73 7.17 14.23
CA LYS A 187 -9.15 8.37 14.85
C LYS A 187 -7.70 8.10 15.21
N ASP A 188 -6.82 8.79 14.52
CA ASP A 188 -5.40 8.89 14.87
C ASP A 188 -5.21 9.82 16.07
N ASN A 189 -4.05 9.70 16.73
CA ASN A 189 -3.62 10.66 17.75
C ASN A 189 -3.48 12.06 17.13
N THR A 190 -4.06 13.07 17.78
CA THR A 190 -4.07 14.46 17.29
C THR A 190 -2.78 15.22 17.52
N ASN A 191 -1.83 14.65 18.29
CA ASN A 191 -0.54 15.27 18.54
C ASN A 191 0.27 15.42 17.23
N SER A 192 1.22 16.37 17.25
CA SER A 192 2.17 16.54 16.16
C SER A 192 2.93 15.24 15.92
N ASP A 193 3.13 14.89 14.66
CA ASP A 193 3.91 13.72 14.25
C ASP A 193 5.16 14.22 13.52
N PRO A 194 6.25 14.52 14.24
CA PRO A 194 7.47 15.02 13.63
C PRO A 194 8.12 13.97 12.72
N THR A 195 9.08 14.42 11.92
CA THR A 195 9.96 13.53 11.15
C THR A 195 10.69 12.58 12.10
N ALA A 196 10.78 11.30 11.73
CA ALA A 196 11.50 10.30 12.51
C ALA A 196 13.00 10.58 12.54
N GLU A 197 13.62 10.30 13.68
CA GLU A 197 15.08 10.22 13.80
C GLU A 197 15.58 8.82 13.42
N GLY A 198 16.81 8.73 12.90
CA GLY A 198 17.46 7.47 12.55
C GLY A 198 17.55 7.21 11.04
N MET A 199 17.77 5.93 10.69
CA MET A 199 17.93 5.51 9.31
C MET A 199 16.60 5.59 8.56
N HIS A 200 16.61 6.18 7.37
CA HIS A 200 15.43 6.28 6.53
C HIS A 200 14.98 4.88 6.06
N PRO A 201 13.67 4.53 6.08
CA PRO A 201 13.21 3.21 5.64
C PRO A 201 13.59 2.83 4.20
N LEU A 202 13.75 3.82 3.33
CA LEU A 202 14.15 3.67 1.91
C LEU A 202 15.65 3.91 1.66
N GLU A 203 16.50 3.88 2.69
CA GLU A 203 17.95 4.13 2.56
C GLU A 203 18.64 3.12 1.62
N LEU A 204 18.21 1.85 1.69
CA LEU A 204 18.79 0.74 0.93
C LEU A 204 18.10 0.51 -0.43
N ALA A 205 17.28 1.46 -0.89
CA ALA A 205 16.60 1.34 -2.17
C ALA A 205 17.59 1.41 -3.33
N HIS A 206 17.52 0.40 -4.20
CA HIS A 206 18.36 0.25 -5.37
C HIS A 206 17.52 0.42 -6.64
N HIS A 207 17.93 1.32 -7.53
CA HIS A 207 17.30 1.47 -8.84
C HIS A 207 17.79 0.35 -9.78
N ASP A 208 16.88 -0.56 -10.15
CA ASP A 208 17.23 -1.70 -11.00
C ASP A 208 17.18 -1.30 -12.48
N PHE A 209 16.05 -0.78 -12.94
CA PHE A 209 15.81 -0.30 -14.30
C PHE A 209 14.51 0.53 -14.35
N ALA A 210 14.21 1.13 -15.50
CA ALA A 210 13.12 2.10 -15.63
C ALA A 210 11.79 1.63 -14.99
N GLY A 211 11.35 2.38 -13.98
CA GLY A 211 10.11 2.11 -13.25
C GLY A 211 10.20 0.99 -12.20
N VAL A 212 11.38 0.42 -11.97
CA VAL A 212 11.61 -0.72 -11.06
C VAL A 212 12.80 -0.44 -10.14
N TRP A 213 12.55 -0.64 -8.86
CA TRP A 213 13.56 -0.58 -7.83
C TRP A 213 13.27 -1.62 -6.75
N SER A 214 14.30 -1.93 -5.98
CA SER A 214 14.28 -2.99 -4.98
C SER A 214 14.87 -2.53 -3.65
N ILE A 215 14.57 -3.25 -2.58
CA ILE A 215 15.33 -3.22 -1.33
C ILE A 215 15.82 -4.64 -1.10
N ASP A 216 17.14 -4.81 -0.92
CA ASP A 216 17.78 -6.12 -0.79
C ASP A 216 17.41 -7.10 -1.94
N GLY A 217 17.31 -6.58 -3.18
CA GLY A 217 16.93 -7.35 -4.37
C GLY A 217 15.44 -7.72 -4.47
N ILE A 218 14.61 -7.31 -3.50
CA ILE A 218 13.16 -7.52 -3.52
C ILE A 218 12.51 -6.33 -4.20
N ARG A 219 11.86 -6.56 -5.34
CA ARG A 219 11.15 -5.53 -6.10
C ARG A 219 10.01 -4.90 -5.29
N MET A 220 10.03 -3.58 -5.17
CA MET A 220 9.10 -2.80 -4.36
C MET A 220 8.10 -2.00 -5.19
N MET A 221 6.95 -1.68 -4.59
CA MET A 221 6.03 -0.64 -5.05
C MET A 221 5.42 0.13 -3.88
N GLY A 222 5.00 1.36 -4.14
CA GLY A 222 4.31 2.22 -3.18
C GLY A 222 2.81 2.24 -3.40
N ILE A 223 2.06 1.89 -2.36
CA ILE A 223 0.61 1.99 -2.31
C ILE A 223 0.21 3.14 -1.37
N ASN A 224 -0.48 4.15 -1.87
CA ASN A 224 -1.00 5.22 -1.03
C ASN A 224 -2.29 4.81 -0.32
N ARG A 225 -2.54 5.39 0.85
CA ARG A 225 -3.70 5.07 1.70
C ARG A 225 -5.05 5.31 1.00
N ASP A 226 -5.19 6.42 0.27
CA ASP A 226 -6.43 6.75 -0.45
C ASP A 226 -6.85 5.64 -1.43
N MET A 227 -5.89 5.01 -2.14
CA MET A 227 -6.19 3.88 -3.03
C MET A 227 -6.74 2.68 -2.26
N LEU A 228 -6.11 2.32 -1.14
CA LEU A 228 -6.55 1.20 -0.31
C LEU A 228 -7.95 1.46 0.29
N LEU A 229 -8.23 2.68 0.74
CA LEU A 229 -9.54 3.06 1.27
C LEU A 229 -10.64 2.97 0.20
N ARG A 230 -10.38 3.45 -1.03
CA ARG A 230 -11.32 3.28 -2.15
C ARG A 230 -11.55 1.81 -2.48
N PHE A 231 -10.49 1.02 -2.43
CA PHE A 231 -10.58 -0.42 -2.68
C PHE A 231 -11.46 -1.09 -1.62
N GLU A 232 -11.26 -0.80 -0.34
CA GLU A 232 -12.11 -1.24 0.77
C GLU A 232 -13.59 -0.89 0.53
N GLU A 233 -13.91 0.39 0.30
CA GLU A 233 -15.29 0.86 0.06
C GLU A 233 -15.93 0.14 -1.13
N SER A 234 -15.14 -0.12 -2.18
CA SER A 234 -15.65 -0.77 -3.39
C SER A 234 -16.07 -2.23 -3.17
N ILE A 235 -15.54 -2.91 -2.13
CA ILE A 235 -15.82 -4.31 -1.81
C ILE A 235 -17.05 -4.46 -0.90
N MET A 236 -17.34 -3.45 -0.09
CA MET A 236 -18.43 -3.52 0.91
C MET A 236 -19.78 -3.99 0.35
N PRO A 237 -20.24 -3.55 -0.84
CA PRO A 237 -21.53 -4.01 -1.37
C PRO A 237 -21.61 -5.51 -1.64
N GLN A 238 -20.48 -6.21 -1.81
CA GLN A 238 -20.46 -7.67 -2.01
C GLN A 238 -20.58 -8.44 -0.69
N LEU A 239 -20.41 -7.77 0.44
CA LEU A 239 -20.43 -8.38 1.76
C LEU A 239 -21.79 -8.26 2.47
N LEU A 240 -22.73 -7.55 1.85
CA LEU A 240 -24.12 -7.47 2.29
C LEU A 240 -24.69 -8.88 2.38
N ASP A 241 -25.25 -9.22 3.55
CA ASP A 241 -25.84 -10.53 3.87
C ASP A 241 -24.89 -11.75 3.74
N SER A 242 -23.61 -11.55 3.43
CA SER A 242 -22.61 -12.60 3.33
C SER A 242 -22.03 -12.94 4.70
N THR A 243 -21.83 -14.22 4.99
CA THR A 243 -21.08 -14.68 6.18
C THR A 243 -19.57 -14.76 5.94
N SER A 244 -19.10 -14.43 4.73
CA SER A 244 -17.67 -14.41 4.40
C SER A 244 -16.91 -13.47 5.34
N MET A 245 -15.74 -13.93 5.80
CA MET A 245 -14.83 -13.19 6.69
C MET A 245 -15.39 -12.87 8.08
N GLU A 246 -16.53 -13.46 8.47
CA GLU A 246 -16.96 -13.48 9.86
C GLU A 246 -16.00 -14.33 10.70
N THR A 247 -15.53 -13.76 11.80
CA THR A 247 -14.52 -14.39 12.64
C THR A 247 -14.59 -13.85 14.06
N ASN A 248 -14.25 -14.69 15.03
CA ASN A 248 -14.03 -14.29 16.43
C ASN A 248 -12.55 -13.98 16.73
N LYS A 249 -11.64 -14.16 15.75
CA LYS A 249 -10.20 -13.87 15.91
C LYS A 249 -9.91 -12.38 15.91
N PHE A 250 -10.72 -11.58 15.21
CA PHE A 250 -10.55 -10.13 15.13
C PHE A 250 -11.83 -9.42 15.56
N THR A 251 -11.71 -8.54 16.54
CA THR A 251 -12.79 -7.69 17.03
C THR A 251 -12.46 -6.22 16.80
N TRP A 252 -13.40 -5.48 16.22
CA TRP A 252 -13.23 -4.06 15.86
C TRP A 252 -14.23 -3.20 16.64
N ASP A 253 -13.86 -2.79 17.86
CA ASP A 253 -14.80 -2.19 18.83
C ASP A 253 -15.33 -0.83 18.39
N THR A 254 -14.49 -0.05 17.69
CA THR A 254 -14.87 1.31 17.27
C THR A 254 -15.70 1.33 15.98
N LEU A 255 -15.62 0.28 15.15
CA LEU A 255 -16.39 0.21 13.92
C LEU A 255 -17.86 -0.10 14.23
N GLN A 256 -18.77 0.58 13.52
CA GLN A 256 -20.22 0.34 13.66
C GLN A 256 -20.77 -0.51 12.50
N ASP A 257 -20.20 -0.34 11.32
CA ASP A 257 -20.64 -0.99 10.08
C ASP A 257 -20.19 -2.46 10.00
N SER A 258 -21.14 -3.38 9.80
CA SER A 258 -20.90 -4.83 9.76
C SER A 258 -20.04 -5.26 8.58
N GLU A 259 -20.31 -4.72 7.39
CA GLU A 259 -19.60 -5.03 6.14
C GLU A 259 -18.15 -4.58 6.24
N ARG A 260 -17.92 -3.44 6.90
CA ARG A 260 -16.58 -2.92 7.17
C ARG A 260 -15.83 -3.80 8.15
N LYS A 261 -16.49 -4.29 9.20
CA LYS A 261 -15.88 -5.28 10.11
C LYS A 261 -15.45 -6.53 9.36
N LYS A 262 -16.28 -7.04 8.44
CA LYS A 262 -15.97 -8.20 7.61
C LYS A 262 -14.75 -7.95 6.72
N ILE A 263 -14.72 -6.85 5.96
CA ILE A 263 -13.56 -6.58 5.08
C ILE A 263 -12.28 -6.28 5.87
N TRP A 264 -12.36 -5.62 7.03
CA TRP A 264 -11.21 -5.44 7.92
C TRP A 264 -10.70 -6.78 8.46
N SER A 265 -11.60 -7.69 8.86
CA SER A 265 -11.21 -9.06 9.22
C SER A 265 -10.55 -9.79 8.06
N GLY A 266 -11.03 -9.61 6.83
CA GLY A 266 -10.39 -10.13 5.62
C GLY A 266 -8.98 -9.58 5.38
N PHE A 267 -8.81 -8.26 5.48
CA PHE A 267 -7.49 -7.62 5.35
C PHE A 267 -6.52 -8.12 6.42
N ALA A 268 -7.00 -8.26 7.66
CA ALA A 268 -6.19 -8.76 8.77
C ALA A 268 -5.80 -10.23 8.57
N GLU A 269 -6.75 -11.12 8.22
CA GLU A 269 -6.45 -12.54 7.98
C GLU A 269 -5.53 -12.73 6.77
N ALA A 270 -5.75 -12.01 5.66
CA ALA A 270 -4.85 -12.03 4.51
C ALA A 270 -3.43 -11.60 4.91
N SER A 271 -3.28 -10.49 5.63
CA SER A 271 -1.97 -10.01 6.11
C SER A 271 -1.31 -11.01 7.06
N LYS A 272 -2.11 -11.66 7.92
CA LYS A 272 -1.65 -12.67 8.85
C LYS A 272 -1.12 -13.92 8.14
N ILE A 273 -1.90 -14.46 7.20
CA ILE A 273 -1.51 -15.62 6.38
C ILE A 273 -0.20 -15.31 5.64
N ARG A 274 -0.10 -14.13 5.02
CA ARG A 274 1.12 -13.71 4.32
C ARG A 274 2.33 -13.66 5.23
N PHE A 275 2.19 -13.04 6.41
CA PHE A 275 3.29 -12.97 7.37
C PHE A 275 3.72 -14.36 7.86
N LEU A 276 2.77 -15.24 8.20
CA LEU A 276 3.05 -16.60 8.65
C LEU A 276 3.72 -17.46 7.57
N GLY A 277 3.51 -17.14 6.29
CA GLY A 277 4.19 -17.76 5.15
C GLY A 277 5.65 -17.33 4.94
N THR A 278 6.15 -16.34 5.70
CA THR A 278 7.55 -15.88 5.62
C THR A 278 8.46 -16.59 6.63
N ASP A 279 9.78 -16.53 6.43
CA ASP A 279 10.79 -17.07 7.38
C ASP A 279 11.20 -16.06 8.47
N GLN A 280 10.45 -14.98 8.68
CA GLN A 280 10.79 -13.92 9.63
C GLN A 280 10.72 -14.39 11.09
N MET A 281 11.86 -14.49 11.79
CA MET A 281 11.84 -14.82 13.22
C MET A 281 11.27 -13.68 14.08
N VAL A 282 10.47 -14.05 15.09
CA VAL A 282 9.94 -13.15 16.12
C VAL A 282 10.31 -13.72 17.48
N LEU A 283 11.16 -12.99 18.22
CA LEU A 283 11.65 -13.39 19.53
C LEU A 283 11.22 -12.35 20.56
N ILE A 284 10.43 -12.77 21.54
CA ILE A 284 9.90 -11.94 22.63
C ILE A 284 10.36 -12.54 23.95
N ALA A 285 10.92 -11.71 24.81
CA ALA A 285 11.32 -12.10 26.17
C ALA A 285 10.59 -11.25 27.20
N GLU A 286 10.39 -9.97 26.88
CA GLU A 286 9.64 -9.01 27.70
C GLU A 286 8.63 -8.26 26.81
N PRO A 287 7.49 -7.79 27.36
CA PRO A 287 6.48 -7.06 26.59
C PRO A 287 7.07 -5.90 25.78
N GLU A 288 8.05 -5.19 26.30
CA GLU A 288 8.74 -4.05 25.70
C GLU A 288 9.37 -4.38 24.34
N HIS A 289 9.73 -5.64 24.08
CA HIS A 289 10.26 -6.09 22.80
C HIS A 289 9.26 -5.94 21.65
N TRP A 290 7.97 -5.80 21.94
CA TRP A 290 6.94 -5.50 20.94
C TRP A 290 7.12 -4.15 20.25
N ILE A 291 7.80 -3.19 20.89
CA ILE A 291 8.19 -1.93 20.25
C ILE A 291 9.13 -2.22 19.07
N HIS A 292 10.10 -3.11 19.27
CA HIS A 292 11.02 -3.53 18.21
C HIS A 292 10.31 -4.33 17.11
N VAL A 293 9.36 -5.20 17.46
CA VAL A 293 8.51 -5.92 16.50
C VAL A 293 7.73 -4.94 15.63
N GLY A 294 7.07 -3.95 16.25
CA GLY A 294 6.36 -2.88 15.55
C GLY A 294 7.27 -2.11 14.60
N HIS A 295 8.47 -1.74 15.06
CA HIS A 295 9.44 -1.07 14.21
C HIS A 295 9.86 -1.92 13.00
N ARG A 296 10.20 -3.19 13.24
CA ARG A 296 10.70 -4.10 12.20
C ARG A 296 9.66 -4.40 11.13
N PHE A 297 8.40 -4.64 11.51
CA PHE A 297 7.39 -5.16 10.57
C PHE A 297 6.34 -4.14 10.13
N LEU A 298 6.20 -3.01 10.84
CA LEU A 298 5.25 -1.94 10.47
C LEU A 298 5.99 -0.67 10.02
N THR A 299 6.89 -0.15 10.86
CA THR A 299 7.50 1.17 10.63
C THR A 299 8.38 1.21 9.39
N ARG A 300 9.16 0.16 9.14
CA ARG A 300 10.02 0.06 7.94
C ARG A 300 9.27 0.09 6.61
N THR A 301 7.97 -0.18 6.61
CA THR A 301 7.14 -0.21 5.41
C THR A 301 6.07 0.88 5.40
N GLY A 302 6.08 1.80 6.38
CA GLY A 302 5.15 2.93 6.45
C GLY A 302 3.77 2.61 7.03
N LEU A 303 3.60 1.48 7.72
CA LEU A 303 2.30 1.05 8.26
C LEU A 303 1.94 1.70 9.61
N GLY A 304 2.90 2.35 10.27
CA GLY A 304 2.80 2.90 11.62
C GLY A 304 3.82 2.27 12.57
N GLY A 305 3.64 2.45 13.87
CA GLY A 305 4.61 2.00 14.87
C GLY A 305 3.99 1.85 16.26
N VAL A 306 4.52 0.88 17.02
CA VAL A 306 4.17 0.65 18.43
C VAL A 306 4.94 1.65 19.28
N THR A 307 4.22 2.50 20.02
CA THR A 307 4.82 3.53 20.86
C THR A 307 4.99 3.09 22.31
N SER A 308 4.11 2.23 22.80
CA SER A 308 4.22 1.61 24.12
C SER A 308 3.45 0.29 24.18
N VAL A 309 3.75 -0.50 25.20
CA VAL A 309 3.20 -1.84 25.39
C VAL A 309 3.01 -2.11 26.88
N GLU A 310 1.94 -2.84 27.19
CA GLU A 310 1.65 -3.37 28.53
C GLU A 310 1.44 -4.89 28.38
N GLY A 311 2.08 -5.70 29.22
CA GLY A 311 1.68 -7.10 29.40
C GLY A 311 0.33 -7.15 30.11
N ILE A 312 -0.61 -7.98 29.64
CA ILE A 312 -1.98 -8.05 30.19
C ILE A 312 -2.31 -9.40 30.83
N ASP A 313 -1.48 -10.41 30.66
CA ASP A 313 -1.59 -11.72 31.32
C ASP A 313 -0.23 -12.44 31.38
N ASP A 314 -0.20 -13.57 32.10
CA ASP A 314 0.98 -14.45 32.22
C ASP A 314 1.16 -15.39 31.00
N GLN A 315 0.33 -15.25 29.97
CA GLN A 315 0.26 -16.07 28.77
C GLN A 315 0.70 -15.28 27.52
N GLY A 316 1.59 -14.30 27.71
CA GLY A 316 2.13 -13.50 26.61
C GLY A 316 1.14 -12.49 26.03
N GLY A 317 -0.03 -12.30 26.65
CA GLY A 317 -0.99 -11.29 26.25
C GLY A 317 -0.39 -9.90 26.35
N VAL A 318 -0.62 -9.09 25.32
CA VAL A 318 -0.10 -7.73 25.23
C VAL A 318 -1.16 -6.72 24.79
N LYS A 319 -1.00 -5.51 25.30
CA LYS A 319 -1.77 -4.33 24.89
C LYS A 319 -0.79 -3.31 24.30
N LEU A 320 -0.90 -3.13 23.00
CA LEU A 320 -0.05 -2.28 22.18
C LEU A 320 -0.73 -0.94 21.96
N HIS A 321 0.02 0.14 22.15
CA HIS A 321 -0.41 1.50 21.86
C HIS A 321 0.30 2.00 20.60
N LEU A 322 -0.47 2.57 19.68
CA LEU A 322 0.04 3.13 18.43
C LEU A 322 -0.57 4.51 18.23
N SER A 323 0.23 5.49 17.81
CA SER A 323 -0.28 6.86 17.66
C SER A 323 -1.08 7.05 16.37
N LYS A 324 -0.58 6.53 15.24
CA LYS A 324 -1.21 6.62 13.92
C LYS A 324 -0.97 5.34 13.15
N LEU A 325 -1.89 5.01 12.23
CA LEU A 325 -1.79 3.82 11.39
C LEU A 325 -2.12 4.12 9.93
N PHE A 326 -1.41 3.45 9.01
CA PHE A 326 -1.75 3.46 7.58
C PHE A 326 -3.10 2.79 7.34
N HIS A 327 -3.29 1.61 7.94
CA HIS A 327 -4.56 0.90 7.98
C HIS A 327 -4.57 -0.07 9.17
N PRO A 328 -5.51 0.05 10.13
CA PRO A 328 -5.49 -0.77 11.34
C PRO A 328 -5.60 -2.27 11.10
N ALA A 329 -6.42 -2.70 10.13
CA ALA A 329 -6.57 -4.11 9.82
C ALA A 329 -5.27 -4.80 9.37
N ILE A 330 -4.47 -4.14 8.52
CA ILE A 330 -3.20 -4.69 8.04
C ILE A 330 -2.21 -4.83 9.19
N ALA A 331 -2.08 -3.78 10.01
CA ALA A 331 -1.22 -3.81 11.19
C ALA A 331 -1.65 -4.89 12.20
N ALA A 332 -2.96 -5.03 12.44
CA ALA A 332 -3.51 -6.07 13.30
C ALA A 332 -3.20 -7.48 12.80
N GLY A 333 -3.33 -7.73 11.49
CA GLY A 333 -2.98 -9.02 10.89
C GLY A 333 -1.51 -9.39 11.07
N ILE A 334 -0.61 -8.43 10.80
CA ILE A 334 0.84 -8.61 10.97
C ILE A 334 1.20 -8.85 12.44
N LEU A 335 0.66 -8.05 13.37
CA LEU A 335 0.95 -8.19 14.79
C LEU A 335 0.36 -9.48 15.38
N SER A 336 -0.82 -9.91 14.93
CA SER A 336 -1.40 -11.21 15.27
C SER A 336 -0.48 -12.35 14.82
N ALA A 337 0.00 -12.32 13.56
CA ALA A 337 0.92 -13.34 13.07
C ALA A 337 2.25 -13.37 13.83
N ALA A 338 2.80 -12.18 14.15
CA ALA A 338 4.01 -12.09 14.95
C ALA A 338 3.82 -12.71 16.34
N TRP A 339 2.64 -12.53 16.94
CA TRP A 339 2.31 -13.08 18.26
C TRP A 339 2.19 -14.61 18.20
N GLU A 340 1.47 -15.13 17.20
CA GLU A 340 1.35 -16.58 17.03
C GLU A 340 2.69 -17.25 16.74
N ARG A 341 3.61 -16.53 16.08
CA ARG A 341 4.98 -16.99 15.85
C ARG A 341 5.82 -17.00 17.12
N SER A 342 5.68 -16.01 18.00
CA SER A 342 6.43 -15.99 19.26
C SER A 342 5.89 -16.98 20.29
N GLU A 343 4.56 -17.12 20.36
CA GLU A 343 3.87 -17.92 21.38
C GLU A 343 3.52 -19.34 20.92
N ALA A 344 3.69 -19.63 19.63
CA ALA A 344 3.38 -20.92 18.99
C ALA A 344 1.94 -21.43 19.23
N ARG A 345 0.97 -20.51 19.38
CA ARG A 345 -0.45 -20.82 19.58
C ARG A 345 -1.36 -19.78 18.93
N PRO A 346 -2.63 -20.12 18.62
CA PRO A 346 -3.56 -19.18 18.02
C PRO A 346 -3.94 -18.03 18.96
N CYS A 347 -4.18 -16.84 18.38
CA CYS A 347 -4.57 -15.65 19.15
C CYS A 347 -5.94 -15.08 18.74
N LYS A 348 -6.50 -14.27 19.64
CA LYS A 348 -7.55 -13.29 19.34
C LYS A 348 -6.96 -11.89 19.48
N LEU A 349 -7.46 -10.96 18.66
CA LEU A 349 -7.04 -9.57 18.63
C LEU A 349 -8.25 -8.65 18.69
N GLN A 350 -8.17 -7.65 19.55
CA GLN A 350 -9.16 -6.58 19.68
C GLN A 350 -8.53 -5.25 19.34
N TRP A 351 -9.21 -4.45 18.52
CA TRP A 351 -8.77 -3.11 18.15
C TRP A 351 -9.81 -2.06 18.52
N SER A 352 -9.33 -0.95 19.07
CA SER A 352 -10.09 0.27 19.31
C SER A 352 -9.26 1.51 19.02
N CYS A 353 -9.92 2.66 18.81
CA CYS A 353 -9.23 3.94 18.65
C CYS A 353 -9.96 5.11 19.32
N SER A 354 -9.20 6.15 19.62
CA SER A 354 -9.70 7.42 20.15
C SER A 354 -8.78 8.56 19.69
N HIS A 355 -9.01 9.79 20.18
CA HIS A 355 -8.10 10.91 19.93
C HIS A 355 -6.69 10.70 20.52
N LYS A 356 -6.48 9.65 21.33
CA LYS A 356 -5.17 9.24 21.86
C LYS A 356 -4.41 8.27 20.95
N GLY A 357 -4.99 7.89 19.81
CA GLY A 357 -4.48 6.87 18.89
C GLY A 357 -5.20 5.53 19.04
N HIS A 358 -4.48 4.47 18.76
CA HIS A 358 -4.97 3.10 18.66
C HIS A 358 -4.53 2.25 19.84
N ILE A 359 -5.38 1.29 20.18
CA ILE A 359 -5.07 0.21 21.10
C ILE A 359 -5.32 -1.10 20.35
N ILE A 360 -4.32 -1.98 20.35
CA ILE A 360 -4.41 -3.36 19.87
C ILE A 360 -4.13 -4.27 21.07
N GLN A 361 -5.10 -5.08 21.45
CA GLN A 361 -4.93 -6.11 22.47
C GLN A 361 -4.85 -7.47 21.80
N ILE A 362 -3.81 -8.24 22.13
CA ILE A 362 -3.59 -9.60 21.61
C ILE A 362 -3.49 -10.53 22.80
N SER A 363 -4.22 -11.63 22.76
CA SER A 363 -4.17 -12.67 23.78
C SER A 363 -4.40 -14.03 23.15
N SER A 364 -4.18 -15.11 23.90
CA SER A 364 -4.53 -16.46 23.45
C SER A 364 -6.01 -16.53 23.01
N LEU A 365 -6.27 -17.25 21.92
CA LEU A 365 -7.64 -17.52 21.45
C LEU A 365 -8.40 -18.40 22.45
N TYR A 366 -7.67 -19.33 23.07
CA TYR A 366 -8.18 -20.26 24.07
C TYR A 366 -7.70 -19.81 25.44
N ASP A 367 -8.64 -19.53 26.36
CA ASP A 367 -8.29 -19.36 27.77
C ASP A 367 -7.88 -20.75 28.30
N PRO A 368 -6.77 -20.90 29.04
CA PRO A 368 -6.43 -22.17 29.66
C PRO A 368 -7.53 -22.55 30.67
N ALA A 369 -7.96 -23.81 30.60
CA ALA A 369 -8.89 -24.42 31.54
C ALA A 369 -8.30 -24.52 32.96
#